data_AF-A0A4P6Q5Y7-F1
#
_entry.id   AF-A0A4P6Q5Y7-F1
#
_cell.length_a   1.000
_cell.length_b   1.000
_cell.length_c   1.000
_cell.angle_alpha   90.00
_cell.angle_beta   90.00
_cell.angle_gamma   90.00
#
_symmetry.space_group_name_H-M   'P 1'
#
loop_
_entity.id
_entity.type
_entity.pdbx_description
1 polymer ?
#
loop_
_entity_poly.entity_id
_entity_poly.type
_entity_poly.pdbx_seq_one_letter_code
_entity_poly.pdbx_strand_id
1 'polypeptide(L)'
;MRHFVGFVVGLVLAPVLMLGTGWLLPRFVDLDETGQSIATVDGAVAVGAAAVVALLVTLVLVPPRLTPLLPGITGLSLVAATAVQVLRPALVERVPGLPGVEGAVTLLSIGAYLPLGLALFIPMLVPSRWARKERPQGVTEEEYFDGLYDEDYEERDRFSGADTEGGPGHHRRTTRA
;
A
#
# COMPACT_ATOMS: atom_id res chain seq x y z
N MET A 1 7.16 -4.78 9.89
CA MET A 1 5.89 -5.53 9.83
C MET A 1 5.09 -5.30 8.54
N ARG A 2 4.81 -4.07 8.10
CA ARG A 2 4.00 -3.80 6.88
C ARG A 2 4.43 -4.52 5.59
N HIS A 3 5.74 -4.72 5.38
CA HIS A 3 6.28 -5.41 4.19
C HIS A 3 5.98 -6.92 4.22
N PHE A 4 6.08 -7.56 5.38
CA PHE A 4 5.75 -8.97 5.56
C PHE A 4 4.25 -9.22 5.36
N VAL A 5 3.41 -8.32 5.90
CA VAL A 5 1.95 -8.38 5.67
C VAL A 5 1.64 -8.27 4.17
N GLY A 6 2.25 -7.31 3.47
CA GLY A 6 2.09 -7.19 2.02
C GLY A 6 2.52 -8.44 1.24
N PHE A 7 3.61 -9.09 1.65
CA PHE A 7 4.06 -10.35 1.07
C PHE A 7 3.05 -11.48 1.27
N VAL A 8 2.62 -11.73 2.51
CA VAL A 8 1.67 -12.83 2.83
C VAL A 8 0.32 -12.58 2.14
N VAL A 9 -0.18 -11.35 2.20
CA VAL A 9 -1.44 -10.98 1.54
C VAL A 9 -1.30 -11.15 0.03
N GLY A 10 -0.19 -10.73 -0.59
CA GLY A 10 0.03 -10.93 -2.02
C GLY A 10 0.09 -12.41 -2.42
N LEU A 11 0.71 -13.24 -1.59
CA LEU A 11 0.78 -14.69 -1.81
C LEU A 11 -0.60 -15.36 -1.75
N VAL A 12 -1.46 -14.94 -0.81
CA VAL A 12 -2.84 -15.44 -0.69
C VAL A 12 -3.76 -14.86 -1.76
N LEU A 13 -3.50 -13.62 -2.20
CA LEU A 13 -4.35 -12.96 -3.19
C LEU A 13 -4.27 -13.64 -4.56
N ALA A 14 -3.12 -14.18 -4.95
CA ALA A 14 -2.97 -14.88 -6.23
C ALA A 14 -3.94 -16.08 -6.39
N PRO A 15 -4.00 -17.07 -5.47
CA PRO A 15 -4.99 -18.15 -5.56
C PRO A 15 -6.43 -17.64 -5.42
N VAL A 16 -6.69 -16.58 -4.64
CA VAL A 16 -8.02 -15.95 -4.57
C VAL A 16 -8.45 -15.41 -5.94
N LEU A 17 -7.57 -14.71 -6.64
CA LEU A 17 -7.84 -14.21 -7.98
C LEU A 17 -8.00 -15.35 -8.99
N MET A 18 -7.17 -16.39 -8.91
CA MET A 18 -7.26 -17.56 -9.80
C MET A 18 -8.59 -18.29 -9.62
N LEU A 19 -8.93 -18.67 -8.39
CA LEU A 19 -10.18 -19.37 -8.12
C LEU A 19 -11.40 -18.49 -8.37
N GLY A 20 -11.33 -17.20 -8.03
CA GLY A 20 -12.40 -16.24 -8.29
C GLY A 20 -12.68 -16.08 -9.78
N THR A 21 -11.65 -15.91 -10.60
CA THR A 21 -11.80 -15.83 -12.07
C THR A 21 -12.15 -17.17 -12.70
N GLY A 22 -11.60 -18.27 -12.19
CA GLY A 22 -11.92 -19.61 -12.65
C GLY A 22 -13.36 -20.04 -12.35
N TRP A 23 -13.94 -19.57 -11.24
CA TRP A 23 -15.37 -19.75 -10.94
C TRP A 23 -16.27 -18.89 -11.83
N LEU A 24 -15.75 -17.76 -12.29
CA LEU A 24 -16.46 -16.80 -13.14
C LEU A 24 -16.62 -17.30 -14.58
N LEU A 25 -15.59 -17.96 -15.11
CA LEU A 25 -15.53 -18.35 -16.53
C LEU A 25 -16.72 -19.21 -16.96
N PRO A 26 -17.09 -20.31 -16.27
CA PRO A 26 -18.25 -21.12 -16.67
C PRO A 26 -19.55 -20.33 -16.70
N ARG A 27 -19.73 -19.34 -15.81
CA ARG A 27 -20.97 -18.54 -15.77
C ARG A 27 -21.14 -17.67 -17.00
N PHE A 28 -20.05 -17.09 -17.49
CA PHE A 28 -20.11 -16.29 -18.71
C PHE A 28 -20.29 -17.17 -19.95
N VAL A 29 -19.68 -18.36 -19.96
CA VAL A 29 -19.90 -19.35 -21.01
C VAL A 29 -21.37 -19.80 -21.02
N ASP A 30 -21.93 -20.17 -19.87
CA ASP A 30 -23.33 -20.58 -19.77
C ASP A 30 -24.31 -19.48 -20.22
N LEU A 31 -24.06 -18.22 -19.86
CA LEU A 31 -24.89 -17.09 -20.30
C LEU A 31 -24.84 -16.90 -21.82
N ASP A 32 -23.65 -17.03 -22.42
CA ASP A 32 -23.45 -16.92 -23.86
C ASP A 32 -24.12 -18.09 -24.61
N GLU A 33 -23.93 -19.33 -24.15
CA GLU A 33 -24.50 -20.54 -24.74
C GLU A 33 -26.04 -20.57 -24.66
N THR A 34 -26.60 -20.08 -23.55
CA THR A 34 -28.06 -20.04 -23.34
C THR A 34 -28.72 -18.78 -23.92
N GLY A 35 -27.93 -17.82 -24.41
CA GLY A 35 -28.41 -16.52 -24.89
C GLY A 35 -29.10 -15.69 -23.79
N GLN A 36 -28.81 -15.96 -22.52
CA GLN A 36 -29.40 -15.26 -21.40
C GLN A 36 -28.79 -13.87 -21.23
N SER A 37 -29.64 -12.89 -20.90
CA SER A 37 -29.20 -11.52 -20.63
C SER A 37 -28.49 -11.43 -19.27
N ILE A 38 -27.54 -10.51 -19.16
CA ILE A 38 -26.92 -10.12 -17.87
C ILE A 38 -27.94 -9.57 -16.85
N ALA A 39 -29.15 -9.21 -17.30
CA ALA A 39 -30.23 -8.72 -16.45
C ALA A 39 -31.00 -9.86 -15.73
N THR A 40 -30.71 -11.13 -16.04
CA THR A 40 -31.23 -12.26 -15.27
C THR A 40 -30.56 -12.34 -13.90
N VAL A 41 -31.11 -13.13 -12.97
CA VAL A 41 -30.51 -13.34 -11.64
C VAL A 41 -29.10 -13.92 -11.78
N ASP A 42 -28.93 -14.94 -12.63
CA ASP A 42 -27.63 -15.59 -12.84
C ASP A 42 -26.63 -14.65 -13.53
N GLY A 43 -27.11 -13.86 -14.50
CA GLY A 43 -26.35 -12.79 -15.14
C GLY A 43 -25.85 -11.74 -14.16
N ALA A 44 -26.74 -11.27 -13.28
CA ALA A 44 -26.41 -10.28 -12.26
C ALA A 44 -25.40 -10.82 -11.24
N VAL A 45 -25.50 -12.10 -10.86
CA VAL A 45 -24.53 -12.75 -9.97
C VAL A 45 -23.15 -12.85 -10.65
N ALA A 46 -23.10 -13.24 -11.92
CA ALA A 46 -21.85 -13.33 -12.67
C ALA A 46 -21.16 -11.95 -12.79
N VAL A 47 -21.92 -10.92 -13.17
CA VAL A 47 -21.42 -9.54 -13.28
C VAL A 47 -21.01 -8.99 -11.92
N GLY A 48 -21.80 -9.23 -10.86
CA GLY A 48 -21.46 -8.81 -9.51
C GLY A 48 -20.16 -9.41 -9.00
N ALA A 49 -19.97 -10.72 -9.22
CA ALA A 49 -18.71 -11.38 -8.88
C ALA A 49 -17.53 -10.84 -9.71
N ALA A 50 -17.74 -10.58 -11.00
CA ALA A 50 -16.73 -9.98 -11.87
C ALA A 50 -16.31 -8.60 -11.36
N ALA A 51 -17.29 -7.78 -10.95
CA ALA A 51 -17.06 -6.46 -10.39
C ALA A 51 -16.26 -6.52 -9.08
N VAL A 52 -16.53 -7.50 -8.21
CA VAL A 52 -15.74 -7.72 -6.98
C VAL A 52 -14.28 -8.05 -7.33
N VAL A 53 -14.04 -8.95 -8.29
CA VAL A 53 -12.68 -9.29 -8.73
C VAL A 53 -11.98 -8.07 -9.32
N ALA A 54 -12.66 -7.32 -10.20
CA ALA A 54 -12.12 -6.10 -10.80
C ALA A 54 -11.80 -5.03 -9.75
N LEU A 55 -12.66 -4.88 -8.73
CA LEU A 55 -12.45 -3.98 -7.61
C LEU A 55 -11.22 -4.40 -6.79
N LEU A 56 -11.05 -5.69 -6.50
CA LEU A 56 -9.89 -6.21 -5.79
C LEU A 56 -8.59 -5.92 -6.55
N VAL A 57 -8.56 -6.18 -7.86
CA VAL A 57 -7.39 -5.88 -8.71
C VAL A 57 -7.09 -4.38 -8.69
N THR A 58 -8.11 -3.54 -8.85
CA THR A 58 -7.96 -2.08 -8.86
C THR A 58 -7.47 -1.55 -7.51
N LEU A 59 -8.02 -2.05 -6.41
CA LEU A 59 -7.62 -1.68 -5.05
C LEU A 59 -6.17 -2.04 -4.75
N VAL A 60 -5.63 -3.04 -5.43
CA VAL A 60 -4.23 -3.46 -5.26
C VAL A 60 -3.29 -2.68 -6.16
N LEU A 61 -3.74 -2.26 -7.34
CA LEU A 61 -2.95 -1.54 -8.33
C LEU A 61 -2.84 -0.03 -8.01
N VAL A 62 -3.96 0.61 -7.68
CA VAL A 62 -4.08 2.07 -7.64
C VAL A 62 -3.46 2.73 -6.40
N PRO A 63 -3.73 2.30 -5.15
CA PRO A 63 -3.39 3.07 -3.97
C PRO A 63 -1.87 3.15 -3.73
N PRO A 64 -1.28 4.35 -3.60
CA PRO A 64 0.15 4.51 -3.31
C PRO A 64 0.52 4.16 -1.87
N ARG A 65 -0.48 3.94 -0.99
CA ARG A 65 -0.28 3.64 0.44
C ARG A 65 -0.05 2.16 0.72
N LEU A 66 -0.36 1.28 -0.23
CA LEU A 66 -0.08 -0.15 -0.11
C LEU A 66 1.40 -0.41 -0.42
N THR A 67 2.01 -1.33 0.31
CA THR A 67 3.39 -1.73 0.03
C THR A 67 3.48 -2.30 -1.39
N PRO A 68 4.45 -1.89 -2.23
CA PRO A 68 4.59 -2.36 -3.61
C PRO A 68 4.79 -3.88 -3.71
N LEU A 69 5.18 -4.54 -2.62
CA LEU A 69 5.27 -6.00 -2.50
C LEU A 69 3.93 -6.72 -2.69
N LEU A 70 2.81 -6.14 -2.28
CA LEU A 70 1.51 -6.83 -2.38
C LEU A 70 1.12 -7.09 -3.85
N PRO A 71 1.00 -6.07 -4.72
CA PRO A 71 0.74 -6.31 -6.14
C PRO A 71 1.87 -7.12 -6.79
N GLY A 72 3.14 -6.83 -6.46
CA GLY A 72 4.30 -7.51 -7.03
C GLY A 72 4.32 -9.03 -6.76
N ILE A 73 4.13 -9.46 -5.52
CA ILE A 73 4.09 -10.88 -5.13
C ILE A 73 2.86 -11.57 -5.71
N THR A 74 1.72 -10.87 -5.77
CA THR A 74 0.51 -11.40 -6.43
C THR A 74 0.80 -11.69 -7.90
N GLY A 75 1.37 -10.72 -8.62
CA GLY A 75 1.70 -10.84 -10.03
C GLY A 75 2.73 -11.92 -10.31
N LEU A 76 3.81 -11.97 -9.51
CA LEU A 76 4.84 -12.99 -9.62
C LEU A 76 4.29 -14.40 -9.39
N SER A 77 3.38 -14.55 -8.43
CA SER A 77 2.73 -15.84 -8.14
C SER A 77 1.86 -16.32 -9.30
N LEU A 78 1.11 -15.41 -9.94
CA LEU A 78 0.30 -15.71 -11.14
C LEU A 78 1.17 -16.14 -12.33
N VAL A 79 2.27 -15.42 -12.58
CA VAL A 79 3.23 -15.77 -13.63
C VAL A 79 3.89 -17.12 -13.33
N ALA A 80 4.29 -17.35 -12.08
CA ALA A 80 4.88 -18.62 -11.65
C ALA A 80 3.90 -19.79 -11.83
N ALA A 81 2.63 -19.62 -11.46
CA ALA A 81 1.60 -20.63 -11.68
C ALA A 81 1.41 -20.95 -13.17
N THR A 82 1.42 -19.91 -14.03
CA THR A 82 1.34 -20.08 -15.49
C THR A 82 2.56 -20.83 -16.03
N ALA A 83 3.76 -20.49 -15.56
CA ALA A 83 4.98 -21.18 -15.93
C ALA A 83 4.97 -22.66 -15.46
N VAL A 84 4.45 -22.94 -14.26
CA VAL A 84 4.28 -24.31 -13.76
C VAL A 84 3.31 -25.10 -14.63
N GLN A 85 2.18 -24.51 -15.05
CA GLN A 85 1.24 -25.19 -15.96
C GLN A 85 1.90 -25.57 -17.29
N VAL A 86 2.72 -24.69 -17.86
CA VAL A 86 3.40 -24.93 -19.14
C VAL A 86 4.52 -25.97 -19.00
N LEU A 87 5.32 -25.88 -17.93
CA LEU A 87 6.50 -26.72 -17.75
C LEU A 87 6.17 -28.10 -17.13
N ARG A 88 5.17 -28.16 -16.26
CA ARG A 88 4.79 -29.34 -15.47
C ARG A 88 3.28 -29.38 -15.20
N PRO A 89 2.44 -29.63 -16.24
CA PRO A 89 0.98 -29.67 -16.10
C PRO A 89 0.51 -30.72 -15.09
N ALA A 90 1.21 -31.85 -14.97
CA ALA A 90 0.92 -32.92 -14.01
C ALA A 90 0.95 -32.49 -12.53
N LEU A 91 1.56 -31.34 -12.20
CA LEU A 91 1.50 -30.79 -10.84
C LEU A 91 0.18 -30.07 -10.57
N VAL A 92 -0.38 -29.42 -11.59
CA VAL A 92 -1.65 -28.70 -11.49
C VAL A 92 -2.82 -29.68 -11.42
N GLU A 93 -2.73 -30.81 -12.11
CA GLU A 93 -3.72 -31.90 -12.04
C GLU A 93 -3.86 -32.54 -10.65
N ARG A 94 -2.86 -32.35 -9.77
CA ARG A 94 -2.90 -32.87 -8.38
C ARG A 94 -3.62 -31.94 -7.40
N VAL A 95 -4.05 -30.77 -7.85
CA VAL A 95 -4.76 -29.81 -7.00
C VAL A 95 -6.15 -30.38 -6.69
N PRO A 96 -6.54 -30.43 -5.40
CA PRO A 96 -7.86 -30.95 -5.02
C PRO A 96 -8.99 -30.12 -5.66
N GLY A 97 -10.10 -30.79 -5.98
CA GLY A 97 -11.27 -30.18 -6.61
C GLY A 97 -11.93 -29.14 -5.72
N LEU A 98 -11.55 -27.87 -5.91
CA LEU A 98 -12.19 -26.71 -5.30
C LEU A 98 -13.03 -25.98 -6.37
N PRO A 99 -14.09 -25.26 -5.96
CA PRO A 99 -14.85 -24.41 -6.90
C PRO A 99 -13.92 -23.44 -7.64
N GLY A 100 -14.04 -23.43 -8.97
CA GLY A 100 -13.25 -22.56 -9.84
C GLY A 100 -11.88 -23.10 -10.26
N VAL A 101 -11.45 -24.27 -9.78
CA VAL A 101 -10.17 -24.88 -10.22
C VAL A 101 -10.17 -25.16 -11.71
N GLU A 102 -11.22 -25.80 -12.23
CA GLU A 102 -11.31 -26.15 -13.66
C GLU A 102 -11.19 -24.92 -14.57
N GLY A 103 -11.96 -23.86 -14.28
CA GLY A 103 -11.85 -22.61 -15.03
C GLY A 103 -10.50 -21.92 -14.85
N ALA A 104 -9.87 -22.02 -13.67
CA ALA A 104 -8.53 -21.48 -13.43
C ALA A 104 -7.47 -22.26 -14.25
N VAL A 105 -7.60 -23.59 -14.37
CA VAL A 105 -6.73 -24.42 -15.22
C VAL A 105 -6.92 -24.05 -16.69
N THR A 106 -8.15 -23.81 -17.13
CA THR A 106 -8.43 -23.31 -18.49
C THR A 106 -7.76 -21.97 -18.74
N LEU A 107 -7.91 -21.01 -17.82
CA LEU A 107 -7.28 -19.68 -17.90
C LEU A 107 -5.75 -19.74 -17.86
N LEU A 108 -5.17 -20.63 -17.04
CA LEU A 108 -3.73 -20.90 -17.02
C LEU A 108 -3.23 -21.45 -18.35
N SER A 109 -3.97 -22.40 -18.94
CA SER A 109 -3.56 -23.11 -20.16
C SER A 109 -3.54 -22.18 -21.38
N ILE A 110 -4.43 -21.19 -21.43
CA ILE A 110 -4.40 -20.14 -22.46
C ILE A 110 -3.48 -18.96 -22.12
N GLY A 111 -2.83 -18.99 -20.94
CA GLY A 111 -1.92 -17.94 -20.49
C GLY A 111 -2.59 -16.62 -20.08
N ALA A 112 -3.89 -16.62 -19.77
CA ALA A 112 -4.65 -15.40 -19.44
C ALA A 112 -4.12 -14.67 -18.19
N TYR A 113 -3.49 -15.40 -17.26
CA TYR A 113 -2.89 -14.81 -16.07
C TYR A 113 -1.55 -14.11 -16.32
N LEU A 114 -0.91 -14.32 -17.47
CA LEU A 114 0.38 -13.72 -17.79
C LEU A 114 0.30 -12.18 -17.92
N PRO A 115 -0.60 -11.59 -18.74
CA PRO A 115 -0.75 -10.14 -18.83
C PRO A 115 -1.19 -9.51 -17.50
N LEU A 116 -2.09 -10.17 -16.77
CA LEU A 116 -2.53 -9.69 -15.45
C LEU A 116 -1.37 -9.72 -14.44
N GLY A 117 -0.59 -10.79 -14.41
CA GLY A 117 0.55 -10.93 -13.52
C GLY A 117 1.64 -9.90 -13.81
N LEU A 118 1.91 -9.63 -15.08
CA LEU A 118 2.82 -8.56 -15.49
C LEU A 118 2.29 -7.17 -15.08
N ALA A 119 1.00 -6.90 -15.31
CA ALA A 119 0.37 -5.63 -14.90
C ALA A 119 0.50 -5.40 -13.38
N LEU A 120 0.28 -6.44 -12.58
CA LEU A 120 0.44 -6.40 -11.11
C LEU A 120 1.91 -6.31 -10.67
N PHE A 121 2.85 -6.74 -11.50
CA PHE A 121 4.28 -6.64 -11.20
C PHE A 121 4.84 -5.21 -11.43
N ILE A 122 4.29 -4.46 -12.39
CA ILE A 122 4.77 -3.11 -12.75
C ILE A 122 4.94 -2.17 -11.54
N PRO A 123 3.98 -2.04 -10.60
CA PRO A 123 4.13 -1.15 -9.44
C PRO A 123 5.34 -1.44 -8.57
N MET A 124 5.86 -2.69 -8.59
CA MET A 124 7.04 -3.09 -7.83
C MET A 124 8.33 -2.49 -8.42
N LEU A 125 8.36 -2.23 -9.73
CA LEU A 125 9.51 -1.65 -10.43
C LEU A 125 9.58 -0.13 -10.32
N VAL A 126 8.50 0.53 -9.89
CA VAL A 126 8.41 1.98 -9.80
C VAL A 126 9.12 2.47 -8.53
N PRO A 127 10.31 3.13 -8.63
CA PRO A 127 11.11 3.49 -7.45
C PRO A 127 10.39 4.47 -6.52
N SER A 128 9.54 5.35 -7.08
CA SER A 128 8.76 6.33 -6.31
C SER A 128 7.76 5.72 -5.34
N ARG A 129 7.44 4.42 -5.46
CA ARG A 129 6.59 3.69 -4.49
C ARG A 129 7.37 3.11 -3.30
N TRP A 130 8.69 3.00 -3.44
CA TRP A 130 9.59 2.59 -2.35
C TRP A 130 10.03 3.78 -1.51
N ALA A 131 10.24 4.92 -2.17
CA ALA A 131 10.51 6.18 -1.50
C ALA A 131 9.25 6.65 -0.77
N ARG A 132 9.18 6.37 0.52
CA ARG A 132 8.21 7.05 1.39
C ARG A 132 8.49 8.54 1.21
N LYS A 133 7.50 9.31 0.73
CA LYS A 133 7.49 10.75 0.93
C LYS A 133 7.51 10.91 2.45
N GLU A 134 8.70 11.05 3.03
CA GLU A 134 8.85 11.67 4.32
C GLU A 134 8.02 12.93 4.19
N ARG A 135 6.92 13.03 4.96
CA ARG A 135 6.38 14.35 5.22
C ARG A 135 7.61 15.14 5.65
N PRO A 136 7.92 16.29 5.04
CA PRO A 136 8.87 17.17 5.66
C PRO A 136 8.30 17.44 7.06
N GLN A 137 8.86 16.75 8.06
CA GLN A 137 9.04 17.26 9.42
C GLN A 137 10.27 18.17 9.43
N GLY A 138 10.74 18.62 8.26
CA GLY A 138 11.43 19.89 8.16
C GLY A 138 10.36 20.95 8.33
N VAL A 139 10.40 21.59 9.49
CA VAL A 139 9.97 22.97 9.72
C VAL A 139 9.81 23.69 8.38
N THR A 140 8.58 24.06 8.01
CA THR A 140 8.39 24.88 6.80
C THR A 140 9.22 26.15 6.98
N GLU A 141 9.71 26.79 5.91
CA GLU A 141 10.42 28.08 6.06
C GLU A 141 9.63 29.03 6.97
N GLU A 142 8.30 29.07 6.80
CA GLU A 142 7.36 29.81 7.66
C GLU A 142 7.49 29.45 9.16
N GLU A 143 7.56 28.16 9.52
CA GLU A 143 7.70 27.69 10.91
C GLU A 143 9.14 27.90 11.47
N TYR A 144 10.15 27.99 10.60
CA TYR A 144 11.56 28.28 10.97
C TYR A 144 11.74 29.76 11.25
N PHE A 145 11.01 30.60 10.52
CA PHE A 145 10.96 32.03 10.76
C PHE A 145 10.07 32.37 11.97
N ASP A 146 8.92 31.70 12.17
CA ASP A 146 8.02 31.94 13.31
C ASP A 146 8.75 31.76 14.66
N GLY A 147 9.51 30.67 14.80
CA GLY A 147 10.28 30.42 16.02
C GLY A 147 11.45 31.39 16.27
N LEU A 148 11.86 32.19 15.27
CA LEU A 148 12.97 33.13 15.40
C LEU A 148 12.51 34.55 15.77
N TYR A 149 11.23 34.88 15.58
CA TYR A 149 10.69 36.23 15.84
C TYR A 149 9.93 36.34 17.17
N ASP A 150 9.54 35.23 17.79
CA ASP A 150 8.74 35.22 19.02
C ASP A 150 9.57 35.29 20.33
N GLU A 151 10.89 35.02 20.31
CA GLU A 151 11.69 34.93 21.56
C GLU A 151 12.39 36.24 21.98
N ASP A 152 12.51 37.25 21.12
CA ASP A 152 13.39 38.41 21.38
C ASP A 152 12.69 39.71 21.83
N TYR A 153 11.36 39.73 22.02
CA TYR A 153 10.63 40.99 22.28
C TYR A 153 9.92 41.12 23.65
N GLU A 154 9.84 40.09 24.49
CA GLU A 154 9.11 40.20 25.79
C GLU A 154 9.99 40.42 27.04
N GLU A 155 11.32 40.41 26.97
CA GLU A 155 12.17 40.49 28.18
C GLU A 155 12.67 41.90 28.56
N ARG A 156 12.25 42.97 27.85
CA ARG A 156 12.73 44.34 28.14
C ARG A 156 11.89 45.18 29.11
N ASP A 157 10.70 44.73 29.50
CA ASP A 157 9.81 45.56 30.33
C ASP A 157 9.76 45.19 31.82
N ARG A 158 10.62 44.26 32.29
CA ARG A 158 10.58 43.81 33.69
C ARG A 158 11.67 44.37 34.61
N PHE A 159 12.51 45.31 34.14
CA PHE A 159 13.60 45.87 34.95
C PHE A 159 13.71 47.39 34.85
N SER A 160 12.63 48.11 35.17
CA SER A 160 12.70 49.54 35.48
C SER A 160 11.74 49.86 36.62
N GLY A 161 12.25 49.72 37.85
CA GLY A 161 11.48 50.01 39.04
C GLY A 161 12.11 49.49 40.32
N ALA A 162 13.27 50.05 40.71
CA ALA A 162 13.70 50.09 42.10
C ALA A 162 14.83 51.12 42.30
N ASP A 163 14.43 52.33 42.68
CA ASP A 163 15.28 53.28 43.39
C ASP A 163 15.75 52.67 44.72
N THR A 164 17.03 52.85 45.11
CA THR A 164 17.47 53.61 46.32
C THR A 164 18.95 53.38 46.68
N GLU A 165 19.67 54.51 46.72
CA GLU A 165 20.64 54.98 47.75
C GLU A 165 21.77 54.08 48.30
N GLY A 166 23.02 54.59 48.23
CA GLY A 166 24.12 54.16 49.11
C GLY A 166 25.53 54.57 48.64
N GLY A 167 26.06 55.69 49.14
CA GLY A 167 27.27 56.39 48.66
C GLY A 167 28.65 55.70 48.79
N PRO A 168 29.70 56.29 48.17
CA PRO A 168 31.03 55.68 48.07
C PRO A 168 31.90 55.92 49.32
N GLY A 169 32.66 54.86 49.67
CA GLY A 169 33.36 54.69 50.92
C GLY A 169 34.58 55.58 51.17
N HIS A 170 34.84 55.79 52.46
CA HIS A 170 36.06 56.38 53.00
C HIS A 170 36.69 55.46 54.05
N HIS A 171 37.95 55.10 53.78
CA HIS A 171 39.09 54.97 54.69
C HIS A 171 39.26 53.86 55.76
N ARG A 172 40.49 53.31 55.68
CA ARG A 172 41.46 52.84 56.71
C ARG A 172 41.28 51.42 57.27
N ARG A 173 42.23 50.50 57.04
CA ARG A 173 43.60 50.28 57.61
C ARG A 173 43.60 49.72 59.05
N THR A 174 44.49 48.73 59.26
CA THR A 174 45.11 48.24 60.52
C THR A 174 44.23 47.41 61.48
N THR A 175 44.64 46.34 62.18
CA THR A 175 45.81 45.44 62.23
C THR A 175 45.39 44.23 63.11
N ARG A 176 46.04 43.09 62.86
CA ARG A 176 46.27 41.88 63.67
C ARG A 176 46.07 41.91 65.20
N ALA A 177 45.72 40.71 65.70
CA ALA A 177 45.87 40.12 67.05
C ALA A 177 44.71 40.32 68.04
#